data_AF-A0A816F593-F1
#
_entry.id   AF-A0A816F593-F1
#
_cell.length_a   1.000
_cell.length_b   1.000
_cell.length_c   1.000
_cell.angle_alpha   90.00
_cell.angle_beta   90.00
_cell.angle_gamma   90.00
#
_symmetry.space_group_name_H-M   'P 1'
#
loop_
_entity.id
_entity.type
_entity.pdbx_description
1 polymer ?
#
loop_
_entity_poly.entity_id
_entity_poly.type
_entity_poly.pdbx_seq_one_letter_code
_entity_poly.pdbx_strand_id
1 'polypeptide(L)'
;MLIGTVAALATGACFALVIFLYQIVTGALVNYGKDQQRNSSLATPLNFSNQTTSTTLFTTMTDLVKWYVLLGGLSILFYTIAFSCYMISSERQIRRIRFRLFRSIIHQDMAWFDVLDNTGTLSKMLTDDLTKVKDGIGDKVADFLSLLARMIGCLVFALVTGWKLTLVILAISPLVVLAFNLILR
;
A
#
# COMPACT_ATOMS: atom_id res chain seq x y z
N MET A 1 -15.79 -5.55 7.76
CA MET A 1 -14.42 -5.87 8.23
C MET A 1 -13.77 -6.95 7.40
N LEU A 2 -14.30 -8.19 7.32
CA LEU A 2 -13.75 -9.26 6.46
C LEU A 2 -13.58 -8.87 4.97
N ILE A 3 -14.57 -8.17 4.40
CA ILE A 3 -14.48 -7.68 3.01
C ILE A 3 -13.35 -6.66 2.86
N GLY A 4 -13.13 -5.82 3.87
CA GLY A 4 -12.02 -4.85 3.91
C GLY A 4 -10.65 -5.53 4.03
N THR A 5 -10.53 -6.58 4.84
CA THR A 5 -9.27 -7.34 4.97
C THR A 5 -8.91 -8.07 3.68
N VAL A 6 -9.89 -8.69 3.02
CA VAL A 6 -9.68 -9.37 1.73
C VAL A 6 -9.28 -8.37 0.65
N ALA A 7 -9.97 -7.22 0.59
CA ALA A 7 -9.62 -6.16 -0.35
C ALA A 7 -8.21 -5.58 -0.09
N ALA A 8 -7.81 -5.40 1.18
CA ALA A 8 -6.47 -4.95 1.55
C ALA A 8 -5.35 -5.97 1.21
N LEU A 9 -5.63 -7.28 1.31
CA LEU A 9 -4.69 -8.29 0.85
C LEU A 9 -4.53 -8.27 -0.67
N ALA A 10 -5.64 -8.07 -1.39
CA ALA A 10 -5.63 -7.98 -2.84
C ALA A 10 -4.89 -6.74 -3.36
N THR A 11 -4.93 -5.60 -2.68
CA THR A 11 -4.10 -4.43 -3.05
C THR A 11 -2.61 -4.70 -2.88
N GLY A 12 -2.21 -5.42 -1.82
CA GLY A 12 -0.83 -5.86 -1.62
C GLY A 12 -0.32 -6.76 -2.76
N ALA A 13 -1.12 -7.76 -3.17
CA ALA A 13 -0.81 -8.63 -4.30
C ALA A 13 -0.74 -7.84 -5.63
N CYS A 14 -1.66 -6.90 -5.83
CA CYS A 14 -1.66 -6.05 -7.02
C CYS A 14 -0.38 -5.22 -7.12
N PHE A 15 0.10 -4.67 -5.99
CA PHE A 15 1.36 -3.93 -5.97
C PHE A 15 2.58 -4.81 -6.34
N ALA A 16 2.62 -6.05 -5.84
CA ALA A 16 3.68 -7.00 -6.22
C ALA A 16 3.64 -7.34 -7.72
N LEU A 17 2.45 -7.54 -8.30
CA LEU A 17 2.28 -7.79 -9.74
C LEU A 17 2.71 -6.59 -10.59
N VAL A 18 2.44 -5.36 -10.15
CA VAL A 18 2.90 -4.14 -10.83
C VAL A 18 4.42 -4.08 -10.88
N ILE A 19 5.12 -4.42 -9.79
CA ILE A 19 6.59 -4.49 -9.77
C ILE A 19 7.10 -5.57 -10.73
N PHE A 20 6.43 -6.73 -10.80
CA PHE A 20 6.79 -7.79 -11.72
C PHE A 20 6.68 -7.35 -13.19
N LEU A 21 5.60 -6.67 -13.57
CA LEU A 21 5.46 -6.11 -14.92
C LEU A 21 6.55 -5.09 -15.23
N TYR A 22 6.90 -4.23 -14.27
CA TYR A 22 7.99 -3.28 -14.45
C TYR A 22 9.31 -3.99 -14.78
N GLN A 23 9.64 -5.09 -14.11
CA GLN A 23 10.84 -5.88 -14.42
C GLN A 23 10.82 -6.47 -15.84
N ILE A 24 9.66 -6.96 -16.31
CA ILE A 24 9.52 -7.48 -17.69
C ILE A 24 9.79 -6.37 -18.72
N VAL A 25 9.21 -5.19 -18.50
CA VAL A 25 9.41 -4.02 -19.39
C VAL A 25 10.89 -3.63 -19.42
N THR A 26 11.54 -3.52 -18.27
CA THR A 26 12.98 -3.20 -18.22
C THR A 26 13.82 -4.27 -18.90
N GLY A 27 13.52 -5.55 -18.72
CA GLY A 27 14.23 -6.66 -19.38
C GLY A 27 14.11 -6.61 -20.91
N ALA A 28 12.90 -6.35 -21.42
CA ALA A 28 12.66 -6.19 -22.86
C ALA A 28 13.39 -4.96 -23.44
N LEU A 29 13.43 -3.84 -22.73
CA LEU A 29 14.17 -2.65 -23.14
C LEU A 29 15.69 -2.89 -23.20
N VAL A 30 16.23 -3.58 -22.19
CA VAL A 30 17.66 -3.93 -22.14
C VAL A 30 18.03 -4.88 -23.29
N ASN A 31 17.19 -5.86 -23.61
CA ASN A 31 17.45 -6.77 -24.73
C ASN A 31 17.41 -6.04 -26.07
N TYR A 32 16.45 -5.14 -26.27
CA TYR A 32 16.40 -4.31 -27.49
C TYR A 32 17.65 -3.44 -27.65
N GLY A 33 18.13 -2.80 -26.57
CA GLY A 33 19.36 -2.02 -26.59
C GLY A 33 20.58 -2.85 -27.01
N LYS A 34 20.68 -4.10 -26.52
CA LYS A 34 21.75 -5.04 -26.90
C LYS A 34 21.65 -5.47 -28.36
N ASP A 35 20.44 -5.74 -28.87
CA ASP A 35 20.23 -6.13 -30.26
C ASP A 35 20.59 -4.99 -31.23
N GLN A 36 20.24 -3.75 -30.88
CA GLN A 36 20.63 -2.56 -31.64
C GLN A 36 22.15 -2.38 -31.71
N GLN A 37 22.86 -2.60 -30.60
CA GLN A 37 24.33 -2.57 -30.55
C GLN A 37 24.98 -3.72 -31.31
N ARG A 38 24.38 -4.91 -31.31
CA ARG A 38 24.91 -6.05 -32.08
C ARG A 38 24.79 -5.79 -33.58
N ASN A 39 23.64 -5.29 -34.04
CA ASN A 39 23.40 -5.07 -35.47
C ASN A 39 24.23 -3.92 -36.06
N SER A 40 24.67 -2.93 -35.25
CA SER A 40 25.56 -1.87 -35.73
C SER A 40 27.00 -2.35 -35.98
N SER A 41 27.45 -3.43 -35.33
CA SER A 41 28.76 -4.04 -35.58
C SER A 41 28.82 -4.90 -36.86
N LEU A 42 27.67 -5.20 -37.48
CA LEU A 42 27.54 -5.99 -38.72
C LEU A 42 27.09 -5.17 -39.93
N ALA A 43 27.13 -3.84 -39.88
CA ALA A 43 26.51 -2.97 -40.88
C ALA A 43 27.11 -3.12 -42.30
N THR A 44 26.42 -3.88 -43.16
CA THR A 44 26.47 -3.78 -44.62
C THR A 44 25.22 -3.02 -45.13
N PRO A 45 25.30 -2.27 -46.25
CA PRO A 45 24.37 -1.18 -46.59
C PRO A 45 22.95 -1.57 -47.06
N LEU A 46 22.51 -2.84 -46.98
CA LEU A 46 21.17 -3.27 -47.38
C LEU A 46 20.42 -3.88 -46.19
N ASN A 47 19.96 -3.05 -45.25
CA ASN A 47 19.42 -3.51 -43.96
C ASN A 47 17.89 -3.37 -43.87
N PHE A 48 17.16 -4.33 -44.45
CA PHE A 48 15.70 -4.48 -44.29
C PHE A 48 15.31 -5.08 -42.91
N SER A 49 16.27 -5.63 -42.15
CA SER A 49 16.02 -6.30 -40.85
C SER A 49 15.73 -5.33 -39.68
N ASN A 50 16.19 -4.08 -39.79
CA ASN A 50 15.98 -3.08 -38.74
C ASN A 50 14.51 -2.63 -38.64
N GLN A 51 13.76 -2.72 -39.74
CA GLN A 51 12.36 -2.28 -39.78
C GLN A 51 11.41 -3.30 -39.11
N THR A 52 11.61 -4.60 -39.30
CA THR A 52 10.84 -5.66 -38.63
C THR A 52 11.10 -5.74 -37.12
N THR A 53 12.34 -5.49 -36.69
CA THR A 53 12.70 -5.50 -35.25
C THR A 53 12.01 -4.37 -34.48
N SER A 54 11.82 -3.22 -35.15
CA SER A 54 11.16 -2.05 -34.56
C SER A 54 9.66 -2.30 -34.36
N THR A 55 8.97 -2.94 -35.31
CA THR A 55 7.51 -3.18 -35.21
C THR A 55 7.15 -4.25 -34.17
N THR A 56 8.01 -5.25 -33.96
CA THR A 56 7.80 -6.28 -32.91
C THR A 56 7.95 -5.71 -31.50
N LEU A 57 8.79 -4.69 -31.30
CA LEU A 57 8.89 -4.02 -30.00
C LEU A 57 7.64 -3.19 -29.70
N PHE A 58 7.19 -2.37 -30.66
CA PHE A 58 6.03 -1.52 -30.42
C PHE A 58 4.78 -2.34 -30.09
N THR A 59 4.56 -3.47 -30.76
CA THR A 59 3.44 -4.37 -30.46
C THR A 59 3.53 -4.98 -29.06
N THR A 60 4.69 -5.55 -28.69
CA THR A 60 4.89 -6.11 -27.34
C THR A 60 4.75 -5.06 -26.22
N MET A 61 5.29 -3.86 -26.40
CA MET A 61 5.15 -2.76 -25.44
C MET A 61 3.69 -2.30 -25.31
N THR A 62 2.96 -2.19 -26.42
CA THR A 62 1.55 -1.78 -26.36
C THR A 62 0.68 -2.80 -25.62
N ASP A 63 0.97 -4.10 -25.72
CA ASP A 63 0.24 -5.13 -24.98
C ASP A 63 0.59 -5.13 -23.48
N LEU A 64 1.85 -4.88 -23.12
CA LEU A 64 2.26 -4.74 -21.71
C LEU A 64 1.63 -3.53 -21.04
N VAL A 65 1.53 -2.40 -21.74
CA VAL A 65 0.89 -1.18 -21.22
C VAL A 65 -0.59 -1.42 -20.90
N LYS A 66 -1.31 -2.18 -21.74
CA LYS A 66 -2.73 -2.53 -21.46
C LYS A 66 -2.88 -3.27 -20.12
N TRP A 67 -2.02 -4.25 -19.85
CA TRP A 67 -2.02 -4.98 -18.57
C TRP A 67 -1.68 -4.08 -17.39
N TYR A 68 -0.75 -3.15 -17.57
CA TYR A 68 -0.36 -2.19 -16.53
C TYR A 68 -1.50 -1.25 -16.15
N VAL A 69 -2.22 -0.72 -17.15
CA VAL A 69 -3.39 0.14 -16.93
C VAL A 69 -4.52 -0.62 -16.23
N LEU A 70 -4.77 -1.87 -16.62
CA LEU A 70 -5.81 -2.71 -16.01
C LEU A 70 -5.51 -2.98 -14.52
N LEU A 71 -4.28 -3.39 -14.19
CA LEU A 71 -3.86 -3.63 -12.80
C LEU A 71 -3.85 -2.34 -11.98
N GLY A 72 -3.41 -1.23 -12.57
CA GLY A 72 -3.46 0.09 -11.94
C GLY A 72 -4.88 0.49 -11.55
N GLY A 73 -5.83 0.38 -12.48
CA GLY A 73 -7.25 0.64 -12.23
C GLY A 73 -7.82 -0.27 -11.14
N LEU A 74 -7.49 -1.57 -11.21
CA LEU A 74 -7.90 -2.55 -10.20
C LEU A 74 -7.37 -2.18 -8.80
N SER A 75 -6.10 -1.77 -8.68
CA SER A 75 -5.51 -1.41 -7.40
C SER A 75 -6.23 -0.24 -6.71
N ILE A 76 -6.64 0.76 -7.48
CA ILE A 76 -7.38 1.93 -6.98
C ILE A 76 -8.76 1.52 -6.49
N LEU A 77 -9.47 0.68 -7.26
CA LEU A 77 -10.80 0.17 -6.89
C LEU A 77 -10.75 -0.65 -5.60
N PHE A 78 -9.81 -1.58 -5.47
CA PHE A 78 -9.68 -2.40 -4.28
C PHE A 78 -9.30 -1.56 -3.05
N TYR A 79 -8.40 -0.59 -3.21
CA TYR A 79 -7.98 0.30 -2.13
C TYR A 79 -9.14 1.16 -1.62
N THR A 80 -9.88 1.80 -2.53
CA THR A 80 -11.03 2.64 -2.19
C THR A 80 -12.16 1.86 -1.50
N ILE A 81 -12.40 0.62 -1.94
CA ILE A 81 -13.35 -0.30 -1.29
C ILE A 81 -12.89 -0.67 0.13
N ALA A 82 -11.63 -1.02 0.31
CA ALA A 82 -11.07 -1.36 1.61
C ALA A 82 -11.21 -0.16 2.57
N PHE A 83 -10.71 1.00 2.16
CA PHE A 83 -10.75 2.24 2.93
C PHE A 83 -12.19 2.61 3.34
N SER A 84 -13.12 2.59 2.39
CA SER A 84 -14.53 2.91 2.65
C SER A 84 -15.18 1.94 3.63
N CYS A 85 -14.88 0.62 3.52
CA CYS A 85 -15.42 -0.39 4.43
C CYS A 85 -14.95 -0.16 5.88
N TYR A 86 -13.67 0.19 6.07
CA TYR A 86 -13.12 0.47 7.39
C TYR A 86 -13.67 1.77 7.98
N MET A 87 -13.79 2.83 7.17
CA MET A 87 -14.36 4.10 7.59
C MET A 87 -15.83 3.95 8.05
N ILE A 88 -16.67 3.26 7.28
CA ILE A 88 -18.07 3.01 7.67
C ILE A 88 -18.14 2.13 8.93
N SER A 89 -17.22 1.16 9.06
CA SER A 89 -17.17 0.27 10.22
C SER A 89 -16.76 1.01 11.50
N SER A 90 -15.83 1.97 11.43
CA SER A 90 -15.43 2.75 12.60
C SER A 90 -16.56 3.67 13.04
N GLU A 91 -17.22 4.38 12.13
CA GLU A 91 -18.38 5.23 12.48
C GLU A 91 -19.49 4.48 13.21
N ARG A 92 -19.82 3.27 12.75
CA ARG A 92 -20.84 2.41 13.39
C ARG A 92 -20.42 1.98 14.80
N GLN A 93 -19.14 1.63 14.98
CA GLN A 93 -18.62 1.23 16.28
C GLN A 93 -18.62 2.41 17.25
N ILE A 94 -18.13 3.57 16.81
CA ILE A 94 -18.03 4.77 17.65
C ILE A 94 -19.42 5.27 18.03
N ARG A 95 -20.42 5.21 17.14
CA ARG A 95 -21.81 5.52 17.48
C ARG A 95 -22.33 4.63 18.63
N ARG A 96 -22.07 3.32 18.59
CA ARG A 96 -22.47 2.39 19.64
C ARG A 96 -21.73 2.67 20.96
N ILE A 97 -20.43 2.95 20.90
CA ILE A 97 -19.64 3.30 22.07
C ILE A 97 -20.19 4.60 22.68
N ARG A 98 -20.45 5.63 21.89
CA ARG A 98 -21.02 6.91 22.35
C ARG A 98 -22.36 6.71 23.05
N PHE A 99 -23.25 5.87 22.51
CA PHE A 99 -24.53 5.57 23.17
C PHE A 99 -24.36 4.84 24.50
N ARG A 100 -23.47 3.83 24.56
CA ARG A 100 -23.18 3.10 25.81
C ARG A 100 -22.52 3.99 26.85
N LEU A 101 -21.58 4.83 26.44
CA LEU A 101 -20.89 5.78 27.29
C LEU A 101 -21.88 6.79 27.89
N PHE A 102 -22.74 7.38 27.05
CA PHE A 102 -23.78 8.31 27.49
C PHE A 102 -24.76 7.64 28.46
N ARG A 103 -25.20 6.40 28.16
CA ARG A 103 -26.05 5.63 29.07
C ARG A 103 -25.36 5.38 30.41
N SER A 104 -24.08 5.02 30.41
CA SER A 104 -23.32 4.78 31.64
C SER A 104 -23.18 6.06 32.48
N ILE A 105 -22.92 7.19 31.84
CA ILE A 105 -22.79 8.49 32.50
C ILE A 105 -24.09 8.87 33.24
N ILE A 106 -25.26 8.65 32.63
CA ILE A 106 -26.55 8.98 33.27
C ILE A 106 -26.86 8.13 34.52
N HIS A 107 -26.32 6.91 34.59
CA HIS A 107 -26.56 5.99 35.72
C HIS A 107 -25.50 6.12 36.83
N GLN A 108 -24.62 7.11 36.75
CA GLN A 108 -23.53 7.29 37.71
C GLN A 108 -24.00 8.09 38.93
N ASP A 109 -23.46 7.78 40.11
CA ASP A 109 -23.83 8.45 41.37
C ASP A 109 -23.47 9.94 41.40
N MET A 110 -24.25 10.75 42.13
CA MET A 110 -24.01 12.20 42.24
C MET A 110 -22.62 12.55 42.81
N ALA A 111 -22.11 11.73 43.73
CA ALA A 111 -20.76 11.89 44.28
C ALA A 111 -19.65 11.76 43.22
N TRP A 112 -19.87 11.03 42.12
CA TRP A 112 -18.92 10.95 41.02
C TRP A 112 -18.87 12.25 40.22
N PHE A 113 -20.01 12.93 40.09
CA PHE A 113 -20.08 14.23 39.43
C PHE A 113 -19.42 15.34 40.28
N ASP A 114 -19.50 15.25 41.60
CA ASP A 114 -18.86 16.22 42.51
C ASP A 114 -17.32 16.12 42.52
N VAL A 115 -16.76 14.93 42.28
CA VAL A 115 -15.30 14.73 42.11
C VAL A 115 -14.83 15.20 40.73
N LEU A 116 -15.73 15.28 39.75
CA LEU A 116 -15.42 15.73 38.41
C LEU A 116 -15.52 17.27 38.35
N ASP A 117 -14.43 17.94 38.74
CA ASP A 117 -14.32 19.42 38.89
C ASP A 117 -14.79 20.26 37.67
N ASN A 118 -15.00 19.66 36.49
CA ASN A 118 -15.39 20.39 35.28
C ASN A 118 -16.34 19.60 34.37
N THR A 119 -17.55 20.12 34.14
CA THR A 119 -18.50 19.63 33.11
C THR A 119 -17.88 19.60 31.70
N GLY A 120 -16.90 20.47 31.44
CA GLY A 120 -16.12 20.49 30.19
C GLY A 120 -15.32 19.20 29.94
N THR A 121 -14.87 18.52 31.00
CA THR A 121 -14.15 17.24 30.90
C THR A 121 -15.04 16.13 30.38
N LEU A 122 -16.31 16.10 30.81
CA LEU A 122 -17.30 15.14 30.33
C LEU A 122 -17.60 15.32 28.84
N SER A 123 -17.76 16.57 28.41
CA SER A 123 -17.99 16.91 27.00
C SER A 123 -16.79 16.53 26.11
N LYS A 124 -15.56 16.76 26.60
CA LYS A 124 -14.32 16.30 25.95
C LYS A 124 -14.27 14.79 25.82
N MET A 125 -14.59 14.04 26.89
CA MET A 125 -14.62 12.58 26.84
C MET A 125 -15.65 12.06 25.83
N LEU A 126 -16.82 12.70 25.76
CA LEU A 126 -17.90 12.36 24.83
C LEU A 126 -17.62 12.71 23.36
N THR A 127 -16.62 13.57 23.10
CA THR A 127 -16.37 14.10 21.75
C THR A 127 -14.94 13.86 21.30
N ASP A 128 -13.95 14.43 21.99
CA ASP A 128 -12.55 14.38 21.60
C ASP A 128 -11.97 12.98 21.74
N ASP A 129 -12.19 12.31 22.88
CA ASP A 129 -11.63 10.98 23.12
C ASP A 129 -12.25 9.93 22.20
N LEU A 130 -13.57 10.02 21.97
CA LEU A 130 -14.27 9.18 21.00
C LEU A 130 -13.79 9.42 19.56
N THR A 131 -13.44 10.66 19.20
CA THR A 131 -12.91 10.99 17.87
C THR A 131 -11.51 10.42 17.68
N LYS A 132 -10.63 10.53 18.69
CA LYS A 132 -9.29 9.89 18.66
C LYS A 132 -9.40 8.38 18.49
N VAL A 133 -10.34 7.74 19.19
CA VAL A 133 -10.61 6.31 19.04
C VAL A 133 -11.14 5.98 17.64
N LYS A 134 -12.01 6.84 17.06
CA LYS A 134 -12.48 6.69 15.67
C LYS A 134 -11.32 6.68 14.68
N ASP A 135 -10.41 7.62 14.81
CA ASP A 135 -9.29 7.79 13.89
C ASP A 135 -8.27 6.65 14.06
N GLY A 136 -8.05 6.18 15.28
CA GLY A 136 -7.22 5.00 15.54
C GLY A 136 -7.77 3.71 14.92
N ILE A 137 -9.09 3.53 14.87
CA ILE A 137 -9.75 2.29 14.37
C ILE A 137 -10.14 2.36 12.89
N GLY A 138 -10.37 3.57 12.37
CA GLY A 138 -10.89 3.81 11.03
C GLY A 138 -9.85 3.70 9.94
N ASP A 139 -9.36 4.84 9.48
CA ASP A 139 -8.44 4.98 8.37
C ASP A 139 -7.08 4.32 8.66
N LYS A 140 -6.56 4.49 9.88
CA LYS A 140 -5.22 3.98 10.24
C LYS A 140 -5.10 2.46 10.20
N VAL A 141 -6.16 1.74 10.56
CA VAL A 141 -6.16 0.26 10.52
C VAL A 141 -6.16 -0.24 9.07
N ALA A 142 -6.93 0.41 8.19
CA ALA A 142 -7.00 0.04 6.78
C ALA A 142 -5.63 0.23 6.10
N ASP A 143 -4.98 1.37 6.38
CA ASP A 143 -3.64 1.67 5.88
C ASP A 143 -2.64 0.67 6.44
N PHE A 144 -2.60 0.48 7.75
CA PHE A 144 -1.66 -0.45 8.40
C PHE A 144 -1.74 -1.85 7.79
N LEU A 145 -2.95 -2.39 7.60
CA LEU A 145 -3.13 -3.73 7.05
C LEU A 145 -2.71 -3.82 5.58
N SER A 146 -3.00 -2.78 4.79
CA SER A 146 -2.60 -2.69 3.39
C SER A 146 -1.08 -2.57 3.23
N LEU A 147 -0.43 -1.77 4.09
CA LEU A 147 1.02 -1.64 4.14
C LEU A 147 1.68 -2.96 4.55
N LEU A 148 1.12 -3.68 5.51
CA LEU A 148 1.62 -4.97 5.94
C LEU A 148 1.51 -6.03 4.83
N ALA A 149 0.38 -6.08 4.13
CA ALA A 149 0.20 -6.96 2.97
C ALA A 149 1.20 -6.64 1.85
N ARG A 150 1.40 -5.35 1.55
CA ARG A 150 2.37 -4.89 0.57
C ARG A 150 3.80 -5.20 0.97
N MET A 151 4.15 -5.04 2.24
CA MET A 151 5.47 -5.39 2.78
C MET A 151 5.78 -6.87 2.54
N ILE A 152 4.85 -7.76 2.90
CA ILE A 152 5.00 -9.20 2.70
C ILE A 152 5.11 -9.53 1.20
N GLY A 153 4.22 -8.96 0.38
CA GLY A 153 4.24 -9.18 -1.08
C GLY A 153 5.56 -8.76 -1.73
N CYS A 154 6.07 -7.58 -1.40
CA CYS A 154 7.36 -7.10 -1.89
C CYS A 154 8.52 -7.97 -1.39
N LEU A 155 8.51 -8.38 -0.13
CA LEU A 155 9.59 -9.18 0.46
C LEU A 155 9.69 -10.56 -0.20
N VAL A 156 8.55 -11.23 -0.41
CA VAL A 156 8.50 -12.51 -1.13
C VAL A 156 9.00 -12.33 -2.56
N PHE A 157 8.51 -11.31 -3.28
CA PHE A 157 8.92 -11.03 -4.64
C PHE A 157 10.43 -10.75 -4.78
N ALA A 158 10.98 -9.96 -3.86
CA ALA A 158 12.39 -9.61 -3.84
C ALA A 158 13.26 -10.88 -3.64
N LEU A 159 12.90 -11.75 -2.70
CA LEU A 159 13.63 -13.00 -2.45
C LEU A 159 13.63 -13.93 -3.67
N VAL A 160 12.54 -13.98 -4.44
CA VAL A 160 12.42 -14.82 -5.64
C VAL A 160 13.31 -14.33 -6.78
N THR A 161 13.36 -13.01 -7.03
CA THR A 161 14.11 -12.44 -8.16
C THR A 161 15.62 -12.44 -7.93
N GLY A 162 16.07 -12.26 -6.69
CA GLY A 162 17.49 -12.24 -6.37
C GLY A 162 17.76 -12.32 -4.87
N TRP A 163 17.76 -13.53 -4.32
CA TRP A 163 18.02 -13.77 -2.90
C TRP A 163 19.35 -13.18 -2.39
N LYS A 164 20.43 -13.24 -3.18
CA LYS A 164 21.74 -12.68 -2.78
C LYS A 164 21.70 -11.16 -2.59
N LEU A 165 21.12 -10.43 -3.55
CA LEU A 165 21.10 -8.97 -3.52
C LEU A 165 20.14 -8.44 -2.45
N THR A 166 19.04 -9.15 -2.22
CA THR A 166 18.04 -8.77 -1.22
C THR A 166 18.51 -8.96 0.21
N LEU A 167 19.22 -10.05 0.54
CA LEU A 167 19.82 -10.22 1.86
C LEU A 167 20.79 -9.08 2.22
N VAL A 168 21.57 -8.59 1.24
CA VAL A 168 22.49 -7.46 1.46
C VAL A 168 21.73 -6.19 1.81
N ILE A 169 20.65 -5.88 1.08
CA ILE A 169 19.81 -4.70 1.37
C ILE A 169 19.11 -4.84 2.73
N LEU A 170 18.63 -6.05 3.07
CA LEU A 170 17.96 -6.33 4.33
C LEU A 170 18.92 -6.18 5.52
N ALA A 171 20.19 -6.53 5.37
CA ALA A 171 21.22 -6.29 6.39
C ALA A 171 21.50 -4.80 6.64
N ILE A 172 21.34 -3.94 5.63
CA ILE A 172 21.55 -2.48 5.76
C ILE A 172 20.31 -1.80 6.36
N SER A 173 19.10 -2.34 6.15
CA SER A 173 17.84 -1.79 6.66
C SER A 173 17.84 -1.43 8.17
N PRO A 174 18.25 -2.31 9.11
CA PRO A 174 18.28 -1.95 10.53
C PRO A 174 19.29 -0.84 10.87
N LEU A 175 20.38 -0.72 10.10
CA LEU A 175 21.38 0.33 10.30
C LEU A 175 20.80 1.71 9.95
N VAL A 176 19.96 1.79 8.92
CA VAL A 176 19.22 3.01 8.57
C VAL A 176 18.22 3.40 9.67
N VAL A 177 17.49 2.42 10.23
CA VAL A 177 16.54 2.67 11.34
C VAL A 177 17.27 3.20 12.58
N LEU A 178 18.43 2.64 12.91
CA LEU A 178 19.24 3.09 14.04
C LEU A 178 19.79 4.51 13.82
N ALA A 179 20.26 4.82 12.61
CA ALA A 179 20.72 6.17 12.26
C ALA A 179 19.58 7.21 12.34
N PHE A 180 18.38 6.85 11.87
CA PHE A 180 17.21 7.72 11.96
C PHE A 180 16.79 7.98 13.42
N ASN A 181 16.80 6.94 14.26
CA ASN A 181 16.52 7.07 15.69
C ASN A 181 17.54 7.97 16.41
N LEU A 182 18.82 7.87 16.04
CA LEU A 182 19.88 8.73 16.58
C LEU A 182 19.67 10.21 16.22
N ILE A 183 19.22 10.51 15.00
CA ILE A 183 18.95 11.88 14.53
C ILE A 183 17.75 12.52 15.23
N LEU A 184 16.76 11.71 15.60
CA LEU A 184 15.53 12.17 16.25
C LEU A 184 15.68 12.44 17.76
N ARG A 185 16.80 12.05 18.35
CA ARG A 185 17.13 12.27 19.75
C ARG A 185 18.01 13.50 19.93
#